data_AF-K9ZZP5-F1
#
_entry.id   AF-K9ZZP5-F1
#
_cell.length_a   1.000
_cell.length_b   1.000
_cell.length_c   1.000
_cell.angle_alpha   90.00
_cell.angle_beta   90.00
_cell.angle_gamma   90.00
#
_symmetry.space_group_name_H-M   'P 1'
#
loop_
_entity.id
_entity.type
_entity.pdbx_description
1 polymer ?
#
loop_
_entity_poly.entity_id
_entity_poly.type
_entity_poly.pdbx_seq_one_letter_code
_entity_poly.pdbx_strand_id
1 'polypeptide(L)'
;MALSAEQLDAIEVHVGGVGWSAYTALPAEQRLNLEKALRVHGREDLVAAAVLDDLAANAQRVKALEVGPIKIDFQASAPFWLSRAAQLRDRASRAEVVSPGSANPAPVIEPWGVG
;
A
#
# COMPACT_ATOMS: atom_id res chain seq x y z
N MET A 1 -8.54 19.01 -6.73
CA MET A 1 -7.67 18.84 -5.56
C MET A 1 -6.51 18.01 -6.02
N ALA A 2 -5.32 18.61 -6.07
CA ALA A 2 -4.08 17.90 -6.37
C ALA A 2 -3.65 17.09 -5.15
N LEU A 3 -3.04 15.91 -5.38
CA LEU A 3 -2.31 15.18 -4.33
C LEU A 3 -1.25 16.10 -3.71
N SER A 4 -1.12 16.09 -2.38
CA SER A 4 0.00 16.79 -1.74
C SER A 4 1.31 16.06 -2.01
N ALA A 5 2.43 16.78 -1.96
CA ALA A 5 3.76 16.18 -2.11
C ALA A 5 4.03 15.11 -1.04
N GLU A 6 3.59 15.34 0.20
CA GLU A 6 3.71 14.39 1.31
C GLU A 6 2.91 13.10 1.05
N GLN A 7 1.69 13.22 0.51
CA GLN A 7 0.86 12.05 0.17
C GLN A 7 1.49 11.23 -0.95
N LEU A 8 2.06 11.92 -1.96
CA LEU A 8 2.74 11.26 -3.06
C LEU A 8 3.98 10.50 -2.57
N ASP A 9 4.78 11.14 -1.70
CA ASP A 9 5.98 10.54 -1.11
C ASP A 9 5.62 9.32 -0.25
N ALA A 10 4.58 9.41 0.58
CA ALA A 10 4.09 8.28 1.36
C ALA A 10 3.68 7.10 0.48
N ILE A 11 2.94 7.35 -0.61
CA ILE A 11 2.55 6.32 -1.58
C ILE A 11 3.80 5.69 -2.22
N GLU A 12 4.75 6.50 -2.66
CA GLU A 12 6.02 6.03 -3.26
C GLU A 12 6.80 5.13 -2.29
N VAL A 13 6.93 5.53 -1.03
CA VAL A 13 7.60 4.73 0.02
C VAL A 13 6.91 3.38 0.23
N HIS A 14 5.57 3.34 0.21
CA HIS A 14 4.81 2.10 0.39
C HIS A 14 4.91 1.15 -0.81
N VAL A 15 4.84 1.70 -2.03
CA VAL A 15 5.00 0.95 -3.29
C VAL A 15 6.44 0.45 -3.44
N GLY A 16 7.41 1.23 -2.96
CA GLY A 16 8.85 0.96 -3.06
C GLY A 16 9.42 1.37 -4.42
N GLY A 17 10.69 1.78 -4.44
CA GLY A 17 11.32 2.40 -5.62
C GLY A 17 11.23 1.59 -6.92
N VAL A 18 11.30 0.25 -6.86
CA VAL A 18 11.15 -0.60 -8.05
C VAL A 18 9.71 -0.60 -8.56
N GLY A 19 8.72 -0.70 -7.67
CA GLY A 19 7.31 -0.63 -8.05
C GLY A 19 6.93 0.77 -8.57
N TRP A 20 7.47 1.82 -7.97
CA TRP A 20 7.23 3.19 -8.40
C TRP A 20 7.85 3.50 -9.77
N SER A 21 9.09 3.05 -10.00
CA SER A 21 9.76 3.16 -11.30
C SER A 21 8.98 2.40 -12.38
N ALA A 22 8.49 1.21 -12.05
CA ALA A 22 7.63 0.42 -12.92
C ALA A 22 6.32 1.17 -13.26
N TYR A 23 5.68 1.75 -12.26
CA TYR A 23 4.42 2.49 -12.41
C TYR A 23 4.58 3.76 -13.26
N THR A 24 5.66 4.51 -13.05
CA THR A 24 5.96 5.73 -13.82
C THR A 24 6.41 5.43 -15.25
N ALA A 25 6.87 4.21 -15.54
CA ALA A 25 7.20 3.75 -16.88
C ALA A 25 6.00 3.19 -17.67
N LEU A 26 4.87 2.88 -17.02
CA LEU A 26 3.65 2.50 -17.74
C LEU A 26 3.11 3.66 -18.59
N PRO A 27 2.42 3.40 -19.71
CA PRO A 27 1.68 4.42 -20.46
C PRO A 27 0.65 5.13 -19.57
N ALA A 28 0.46 6.44 -19.73
CA ALA A 28 -0.44 7.22 -18.86
C ALA A 28 -1.89 6.69 -18.84
N GLU A 29 -2.36 6.11 -19.93
CA GLU A 29 -3.68 5.47 -20.05
C GLU A 29 -3.82 4.17 -19.23
N GLN A 30 -2.70 3.53 -18.89
CA GLN A 30 -2.64 2.32 -18.07
C GLN A 30 -2.33 2.63 -16.60
N ARG A 31 -2.00 3.88 -16.27
CA ARG A 31 -1.73 4.29 -14.89
C ARG A 31 -3.03 4.54 -14.13
N LEU A 32 -3.10 3.98 -12.93
CA LEU A 32 -4.14 4.29 -11.96
C LEU A 32 -4.20 5.81 -11.69
N ASN A 33 -5.38 6.41 -11.68
CA ASN A 33 -5.50 7.79 -11.22
C ASN A 33 -5.38 7.84 -9.67
N LEU A 34 -4.21 8.24 -9.17
CA LEU A 34 -3.91 8.28 -7.74
C LEU A 34 -4.85 9.20 -6.95
N GLU A 35 -5.26 10.34 -7.53
CA GLU A 35 -6.19 11.27 -6.87
C GLU A 35 -7.58 10.63 -6.68
N LYS A 36 -8.04 9.91 -7.70
CA LYS A 36 -9.30 9.17 -7.66
C LYS A 36 -9.20 8.01 -6.66
N ALA A 37 -8.10 7.28 -6.66
CA ALA A 37 -7.86 6.17 -5.73
C ALA A 37 -7.84 6.67 -4.28
N LEU A 38 -7.13 7.77 -4.00
CA LEU A 38 -7.09 8.36 -2.65
C LEU A 38 -8.47 8.84 -2.19
N ARG A 39 -9.28 9.41 -3.09
CA ARG A 39 -10.67 9.79 -2.77
C ARG A 39 -11.57 8.59 -2.44
N VAL A 40 -11.35 7.45 -3.10
CA VAL A 40 -12.15 6.24 -2.89
C VAL A 40 -11.72 5.50 -1.62
N HIS A 41 -10.41 5.36 -1.39
CA HIS A 41 -9.87 4.55 -0.30
C HIS A 41 -9.60 5.34 0.98
N GLY A 42 -9.41 6.66 0.90
CA GLY A 42 -9.22 7.55 2.05
C GLY A 42 -7.88 7.39 2.79
N ARG A 43 -6.99 6.49 2.36
CA ARG A 43 -5.72 6.16 3.02
C ARG A 43 -4.60 5.89 2.03
N GLU A 44 -3.39 6.39 2.28
CA GLU A 44 -2.24 6.17 1.36
C GLU A 44 -1.85 4.69 1.26
N ASP A 45 -1.89 3.94 2.37
CA ASP A 45 -1.59 2.49 2.40
C ASP A 45 -2.41 1.71 1.35
N LEU A 46 -3.71 2.01 1.26
CA LEU A 46 -4.66 1.34 0.38
C LEU A 46 -4.50 1.80 -1.07
N VAL A 47 -4.13 3.07 -1.29
CA VAL A 47 -3.77 3.56 -2.63
C VAL A 47 -2.51 2.87 -3.13
N ALA A 48 -1.48 2.76 -2.29
CA ALA A 48 -0.25 2.04 -2.64
C ALA A 48 -0.51 0.55 -2.92
N ALA A 49 -1.41 -0.09 -2.15
CA ALA A 49 -1.85 -1.45 -2.46
C ALA A 49 -2.50 -1.54 -3.84
N ALA A 50 -3.42 -0.62 -4.17
CA ALA A 50 -4.08 -0.57 -5.46
C ALA A 50 -3.11 -0.36 -6.64
N VAL A 51 -2.08 0.48 -6.45
CA VAL A 51 -1.00 0.65 -7.44
C VAL A 51 -0.26 -0.66 -7.67
N LEU A 52 0.06 -1.40 -6.61
CA LEU A 52 0.75 -2.69 -6.70
C LEU A 52 -0.11 -3.78 -7.34
N ASP A 53 -1.43 -3.79 -7.09
CA ASP A 53 -2.34 -4.70 -7.80
C ASP A 53 -2.42 -4.36 -9.29
N ASP A 54 -2.48 -3.07 -9.63
CA ASP A 54 -2.50 -2.60 -11.01
C ASP A 54 -1.20 -2.96 -11.74
N LEU A 55 -0.06 -2.81 -11.09
CA LEU A 55 1.23 -3.29 -11.59
C LEU A 55 1.24 -4.80 -11.84
N ALA A 56 0.73 -5.59 -10.89
CA ALA A 56 0.64 -7.04 -11.04
C ALA A 56 -0.31 -7.45 -12.16
N ALA A 57 -1.43 -6.75 -12.32
CA ALA A 57 -2.38 -6.97 -13.42
C ALA A 57 -1.78 -6.58 -14.77
N ASN A 58 -1.00 -5.49 -14.83
CA ASN A 58 -0.26 -5.09 -16.02
C ASN A 58 0.87 -6.07 -16.34
N ALA A 59 1.55 -6.65 -15.36
CA ALA A 59 2.56 -7.70 -15.55
C ALA A 59 2.03 -9.00 -16.16
N GLN A 60 0.73 -9.28 -16.03
CA GLN A 60 0.11 -10.39 -16.75
C GLN A 60 -0.05 -10.11 -18.26
N ARG A 61 -0.08 -8.83 -18.65
CA ARG A 61 -0.26 -8.37 -20.04
C ARG A 61 1.05 -7.95 -20.69
N VAL A 62 1.98 -7.39 -19.92
CA VAL A 62 3.27 -6.86 -20.34
C VAL A 62 4.36 -7.70 -19.69
N LYS A 63 5.09 -8.49 -20.50
CA LYS A 63 6.08 -9.44 -19.99
C LYS A 63 7.33 -8.77 -19.42
N ALA A 64 7.78 -7.68 -20.03
CA ALA A 64 8.95 -6.94 -19.59
C ALA A 64 8.70 -5.44 -19.81
N LEU A 65 9.12 -4.63 -18.83
CA LEU A 65 9.09 -3.18 -18.93
C LEU A 65 10.52 -2.65 -18.94
N GLU A 66 10.84 -1.83 -19.93
CA GLU A 66 12.11 -1.14 -20.01
C GLU A 66 11.99 0.21 -19.29
N VAL A 67 12.72 0.36 -18.19
CA VAL A 67 12.80 1.60 -17.42
C VAL A 67 14.19 2.18 -17.63
N GLY A 68 14.34 3.01 -18.66
CA GLY A 68 15.65 3.51 -19.09
C GLY A 68 16.60 2.35 -19.45
N PRO A 69 17.79 2.21 -18.83
CA PRO A 69 18.70 1.09 -19.09
C PRO A 69 18.32 -0.20 -18.34
N ILE A 70 17.31 -0.17 -17.47
CA ILE A 70 16.95 -1.30 -16.60
C ILE A 70 15.80 -2.09 -17.23
N LYS A 71 16.04 -3.38 -17.48
CA LYS A 71 14.98 -4.34 -17.82
C LYS A 71 14.39 -4.92 -16.55
N ILE A 72 13.14 -4.58 -16.25
CA ILE A 72 12.39 -5.22 -15.19
C ILE A 72 11.61 -6.37 -15.82
N ASP A 73 11.86 -7.58 -15.33
CA ASP A 73 10.98 -8.72 -15.61
C ASP A 73 9.69 -8.50 -14.83
N PHE A 74 8.74 -7.87 -15.51
CA PHE A 74 7.46 -7.46 -14.96
C PHE A 74 6.69 -8.68 -14.45
N GLN A 75 6.71 -9.76 -15.22
CA GLN A 75 5.99 -10.99 -14.89
C GLN A 75 6.59 -11.69 -13.66
N ALA A 76 7.93 -11.78 -13.56
CA ALA A 76 8.60 -12.34 -12.39
C ALA A 76 8.39 -11.50 -11.12
N SER A 77 8.14 -10.19 -11.27
CA SER A 77 7.94 -9.26 -10.15
C SER A 77 6.49 -9.23 -9.64
N ALA A 78 5.51 -9.73 -10.40
CA ALA A 78 4.10 -9.70 -10.03
C ALA A 78 3.77 -10.36 -8.68
N PRO A 79 4.30 -11.55 -8.32
CA PRO A 79 4.03 -12.17 -7.01
C PRO A 79 4.52 -11.32 -5.83
N PHE A 80 5.64 -10.60 -6.02
CA PHE A 80 6.19 -9.70 -5.01
C PHE A 80 5.27 -8.51 -4.78
N TRP A 81 4.77 -7.89 -5.86
CA TRP A 81 3.82 -6.76 -5.75
C TRP A 81 2.50 -7.18 -5.11
N LEU A 82 1.94 -8.34 -5.48
CA LEU A 82 0.73 -8.87 -4.87
C LEU A 82 0.91 -9.13 -3.37
N SER A 83 2.04 -9.72 -2.98
CA SER A 83 2.37 -9.96 -1.57
C SER A 83 2.49 -8.67 -0.79
N ARG A 84 3.12 -7.64 -1.38
CA ARG A 84 3.27 -6.31 -0.77
C ARG A 84 1.92 -5.58 -0.65
N ALA A 85 1.06 -5.67 -1.67
CA ALA A 85 -0.30 -5.12 -1.62
C ALA A 85 -1.13 -5.76 -0.51
N ALA A 86 -1.03 -7.08 -0.32
CA ALA A 86 -1.70 -7.79 0.76
C ALA A 86 -1.21 -7.32 2.15
N GLN A 87 0.11 -7.11 2.33
CA GLN A 87 0.66 -6.58 3.59
C GLN A 87 0.15 -5.17 3.90
N LEU A 88 0.02 -4.30 2.89
CA LEU A 88 -0.50 -2.94 3.08
C LEU A 88 -1.98 -2.96 3.46
N ARG A 89 -2.79 -3.83 2.86
CA ARG A 89 -4.19 -4.03 3.24
C ARG A 89 -4.33 -4.57 4.67
N ASP A 90 -3.54 -5.58 5.05
CA ASP A 90 -3.53 -6.11 6.42
C ASP A 90 -3.15 -5.02 7.44
N ARG A 91 -2.14 -4.21 7.13
CA ARG A 91 -1.76 -3.05 7.96
C ARG A 91 -2.88 -2.02 8.06
N ALA A 92 -3.55 -1.69 6.96
CA ALA A 92 -4.66 -0.74 6.95
C ALA A 92 -5.82 -1.25 7.83
N SER A 93 -6.19 -2.52 7.68
CA SER A 93 -7.20 -3.18 8.49
C SER A 93 -6.85 -3.19 9.98
N ARG A 94 -5.59 -3.49 10.34
CA ARG A 94 -5.15 -3.46 11.76
C ARG A 94 -5.12 -2.06 12.34
N ALA A 95 -4.80 -1.05 11.54
CA ALA A 95 -4.82 0.34 11.97
C ALA A 95 -6.24 0.85 12.26
N GLU A 96 -7.28 0.30 11.61
CA GLU A 96 -8.68 0.60 11.98
C GLU A 96 -9.09 -0.07 13.30
N VAL A 97 -8.53 -1.24 13.64
CA VAL A 97 -8.76 -1.91 14.93
C VAL A 97 -8.11 -1.15 16.10
N VAL A 98 -7.08 -0.34 15.83
CA VAL A 98 -6.38 0.49 16.82
C VAL A 98 -6.86 1.95 16.71
N SER A 99 -8.12 2.19 17.08
CA SER A 99 -8.64 3.51 17.45
C SER A 99 -9.60 3.38 18.65
N PRO A 100 -9.66 4.37 19.55
CA PRO A 100 -9.47 4.19 20.99
C PRO A 100 -10.75 3.76 21.69
N GLY A 101 -10.86 2.48 22.03
CA GLY A 101 -12.06 1.93 22.65
C GLY A 101 -11.85 0.73 23.55
N SER A 102 -10.62 0.46 24.00
CA SER A 102 -10.42 -0.47 25.11
C SER A 102 -9.25 0.02 25.94
N ALA A 103 -9.59 0.86 26.92
CA ALA A 103 -8.92 0.83 28.20
C ALA A 103 -8.76 -0.64 28.56
N ASN A 104 -7.53 -1.14 28.49
CA ASN A 104 -7.14 -2.33 29.20
C ASN A 104 -7.47 -2.03 30.67
N PRO A 105 -8.49 -2.63 31.32
CA PRO A 105 -8.60 -2.47 32.75
C PRO A 105 -7.35 -3.15 33.30
N ALA A 106 -6.40 -2.35 33.75
CA ALA A 106 -5.32 -2.83 34.59
C ALA A 106 -5.96 -3.75 35.65
N PRO A 107 -5.41 -4.94 35.93
CA PRO A 107 -5.93 -5.76 37.00
C PRO A 107 -5.85 -4.94 38.28
N VAL A 108 -6.99 -4.46 38.76
CA VAL A 108 -7.14 -3.92 40.11
C VAL A 108 -7.01 -5.13 41.01
N ILE A 109 -5.77 -5.42 41.43
CA ILE A 109 -5.51 -6.30 42.55
C ILE A 109 -5.69 -5.41 43.78
N GLU A 110 -6.90 -5.43 44.36
CA GLU A 110 -7.15 -4.78 45.64
C GLU A 110 -6.22 -5.38 46.70
N PRO A 111 -5.56 -4.56 47.52
CA PRO A 111 -4.89 -5.06 48.69
C PRO A 111 -5.90 -5.16 49.86
N TRP A 112 -5.79 -6.24 50.65
CA TRP A 112 -6.34 -6.45 52.01
C TRP A 112 -7.70 -7.19 52.21
N GLY A 113 -7.62 -8.32 52.94
CA GLY A 113 -8.68 -8.92 53.79
C GLY A 113 -9.66 -9.88 53.08
N VAL A 114 -10.07 -11.06 53.57
CA VAL A 114 -10.26 -11.57 54.94
C VAL A 114 -10.40 -13.11 54.83
N GLY A 115 -9.92 -13.88 55.82
CA GLY A 115 -10.18 -15.32 55.96
C GLY A 115 -9.25 -16.02 56.92
#